data_AF-A0A534CB29-F1
#
_entry.id   AF-A0A534CB29-F1
#
_cell.length_a   1.000
_cell.length_b   1.000
_cell.length_c   1.000
_cell.angle_alpha   90.00
_cell.angle_beta   90.00
_cell.angle_gamma   90.00
#
_symmetry.space_group_name_H-M   'P 1'
#
loop_
_entity.id
_entity.type
_entity.pdbx_description
1 polymer ?
#
loop_
_entity_poly.entity_id
_entity_poly.type
_entity_poly.pdbx_seq_one_letter_code
_entity_poly.pdbx_strand_id
1 'polypeptide(L)'
;MSLDLKSLGRATLVGETTGGGAHTMAPHRIDSHFFIRVPFGRFMNPITQADWEGAGVEPDIKVAAADALDEALKRAREQTAGAQSAR
;
A
#
# COMPACT_ATOMS: atom_id res chain seq x y z
N MET A 1 5.42 -1.93 -2.95
CA MET A 1 6.02 -1.96 -1.60
C MET A 1 5.00 -2.32 -0.52
N SER A 2 3.99 -1.48 -0.23
CA SER A 2 3.01 -1.79 0.84
C SER A 2 2.23 -3.08 0.60
N LEU A 3 1.72 -3.27 -0.63
CA LEU A 3 1.05 -4.52 -1.03
C LEU A 3 1.97 -5.74 -0.84
N ASP A 4 3.21 -5.64 -1.32
CA ASP A 4 4.15 -6.77 -1.28
C ASP A 4 4.48 -7.20 0.14
N LEU A 5 4.76 -6.24 1.03
CA LEU A 5 5.07 -6.53 2.44
C LEU A 5 3.88 -7.11 3.19
N LYS A 6 2.66 -6.63 2.92
CA LYS A 6 1.43 -7.18 3.48
C LYS A 6 1.19 -8.60 2.97
N SER A 7 1.25 -8.83 1.66
CA SER A 7 1.03 -10.15 1.05
C SER A 7 2.06 -11.20 1.50
N LEU A 8 3.28 -10.77 1.81
CA LEU A 8 4.33 -11.65 2.35
C LEU A 8 4.26 -11.83 3.88
N GLY A 9 3.31 -11.19 4.56
CA GLY A 9 3.21 -11.22 6.04
C GLY A 9 4.43 -10.60 6.73
N ARG A 10 5.10 -9.64 6.09
CA ARG A 10 6.33 -9.01 6.58
C ARG A 10 6.09 -7.65 7.24
N ALA A 11 4.91 -7.07 7.07
CA ALA A 11 4.51 -5.84 7.71
C ALA A 11 3.02 -5.88 8.07
N THR A 12 2.66 -5.13 9.11
CA THR A 12 1.28 -4.77 9.41
C THR A 12 1.08 -3.32 8.96
N LEU A 13 0.14 -3.09 8.05
CA LEU A 13 -0.20 -1.77 7.55
C LEU A 13 -1.19 -1.08 8.49
N VAL A 14 -0.90 0.16 8.87
CA VAL A 14 -1.74 0.99 9.74
C VAL A 14 -2.01 2.32 9.04
N GLY A 15 -3.26 2.75 8.98
CA GLY A 15 -3.65 4.04 8.39
C GLY A 15 -4.91 3.94 7.53
N GLU A 16 -4.90 4.60 6.38
CA GLU A 16 -6.00 4.65 5.41
C GLU A 16 -5.71 3.85 4.14
N THR A 17 -6.75 3.57 3.36
CA THR A 17 -6.59 2.99 2.02
C THR A 17 -5.81 3.96 1.13
N THR A 18 -4.74 3.47 0.50
CA THR A 18 -3.91 4.30 -0.39
C THR A 18 -4.68 4.74 -1.65
N GLY A 19 -4.22 5.80 -2.34
CA GLY A 19 -4.91 6.34 -3.53
C GLY A 19 -4.96 5.47 -4.79
N GLY A 20 -4.23 4.35 -4.86
CA GLY A 20 -4.44 3.37 -5.95
C GLY A 20 -3.80 3.69 -7.31
N GLY A 21 -2.67 4.40 -7.36
CA GLY A 21 -1.87 4.54 -8.59
C GLY A 21 -0.83 3.43 -8.70
N ALA A 22 -1.10 2.41 -9.50
CA ALA A 22 -0.25 1.24 -9.71
C ALA A 22 0.36 1.20 -11.12
N HIS A 23 -0.41 1.50 -12.16
CA HIS A 23 -0.03 1.26 -13.55
C HIS A 23 1.01 2.28 -14.03
N THR A 24 1.99 1.79 -14.78
CA THR A 24 3.01 2.67 -15.36
C THR A 24 2.44 3.37 -16.58
N MET A 25 2.39 4.70 -16.53
CA MET A 25 1.81 5.56 -17.57
C MET A 25 2.90 6.23 -18.38
N ALA A 26 2.79 6.24 -19.70
CA ALA A 26 3.65 7.01 -20.60
C ALA A 26 2.85 8.10 -21.32
N PRO A 27 3.39 9.33 -21.44
CA PRO A 27 2.78 10.34 -22.30
C PRO A 27 3.06 10.02 -23.77
N HIS A 28 2.02 10.11 -24.59
CA HIS A 28 2.10 10.04 -26.04
C HIS A 28 1.53 11.32 -26.62
N ARG A 29 2.37 12.07 -27.35
CA ARG A 29 1.96 13.31 -28.00
C ARG A 29 1.02 13.01 -29.16
N ILE A 30 -0.09 13.73 -29.24
CA ILE A 30 -1.06 13.65 -30.35
C ILE A 30 -0.72 14.75 -31.36
N ASP A 31 -0.54 15.99 -30.89
CA ASP A 31 -0.11 17.13 -31.72
C ASP A 31 0.64 18.19 -30.89
N SER A 32 0.75 19.42 -31.39
CA SER A 32 1.45 20.51 -30.71
C SER A 32 0.88 20.87 -29.33
N HIS A 33 -0.41 20.68 -29.10
CA HIS A 33 -1.14 21.12 -27.90
C HIS A 33 -1.77 19.97 -27.10
N PHE A 34 -1.87 18.77 -27.66
CA PHE A 34 -2.49 17.63 -27.00
C PHE A 34 -1.53 16.45 -26.81
N PHE A 35 -1.70 15.75 -25.68
CA PHE A 35 -1.10 14.45 -25.41
C PHE A 35 -2.08 13.60 -24.61
N ILE A 36 -1.89 12.28 -24.69
CA ILE A 36 -2.61 11.28 -23.89
C ILE A 36 -1.60 10.55 -23.00
N ARG A 37 -2.01 10.12 -21.81
CA ARG A 37 -1.24 9.16 -21.01
C ARG A 37 -1.81 7.77 -21.20
N VAL A 38 -0.98 6.84 -21.69
CA VAL A 38 -1.37 5.45 -21.96
C VAL A 38 -0.67 4.54 -20.96
N PRO A 39 -1.40 3.65 -20.27
CA PRO A 39 -0.78 2.63 -19.44
C PRO A 39 -0.05 1.62 -20.34
N PHE A 40 1.21 1.34 -20.03
CA PHE A 40 2.00 0.35 -20.78
C PHE A 40 2.51 -0.78 -19.88
N GLY A 41 2.28 -0.70 -18.58
CA GLY A 41 2.68 -1.70 -17.61
C GLY A 41 1.63 -1.88 -16.53
N ARG A 42 1.38 -3.15 -16.17
CA ARG A 42 0.51 -3.56 -15.07
C ARG A 42 1.32 -4.40 -14.09
N PHE A 43 1.30 -4.01 -12.83
CA PHE A 43 1.93 -4.80 -11.76
C PHE A 43 0.92 -5.78 -11.19
N MET A 44 1.20 -7.08 -11.29
CA MET A 44 0.39 -8.12 -10.67
C MET A 44 1.15 -8.74 -9.51
N ASN A 45 0.56 -8.72 -8.31
CA ASN A 45 1.15 -9.42 -7.18
C ASN A 45 0.95 -10.94 -7.35
N PRO A 46 2.01 -11.76 -7.28
CA PRO A 46 1.92 -13.19 -7.56
C PRO A 46 1.16 -13.98 -6.48
N ILE A 47 0.95 -13.43 -5.29
CA ILE A 47 0.25 -14.09 -4.19
C ILE A 47 -1.25 -13.78 -4.28
N THR A 48 -1.61 -12.51 -4.37
CA THR A 48 -3.02 -12.11 -4.41
C THR A 48 -3.65 -12.22 -5.79
N GLN A 49 -2.84 -12.42 -6.84
CA GLN A 49 -3.27 -12.41 -8.24
C GLN A 49 -4.06 -11.14 -8.60
N ALA A 50 -3.73 -10.03 -7.94
CA ALA A 50 -4.38 -8.74 -8.07
C ALA A 50 -3.35 -7.60 -8.09
N ASP A 51 -3.80 -6.41 -8.48
CA ASP A 51 -3.07 -5.17 -8.39
C ASP A 51 -3.76 -4.20 -7.42
N TRP A 52 -3.20 -3.00 -7.23
CA TRP A 52 -3.78 -1.97 -6.38
C TRP A 52 -4.33 -0.78 -7.17
N GLU A 53 -4.44 -0.89 -8.50
CA GLU A 53 -4.93 0.20 -9.36
C GLU A 53 -6.39 0.52 -9.01
N GLY A 54 -6.69 1.80 -8.80
CA GLY A 54 -8.04 2.31 -8.51
C GLY A 54 -8.59 1.96 -7.12
N ALA A 55 -8.30 0.77 -6.60
CA ALA A 55 -8.75 0.33 -5.27
C ALA A 55 -7.79 0.73 -4.14
N GLY A 56 -6.48 0.83 -4.44
CA GLY A 56 -5.46 1.01 -3.42
C GLY A 56 -5.16 -0.25 -2.61
N VAL A 57 -4.27 -0.10 -1.64
CA VAL A 57 -3.94 -1.13 -0.65
C VAL A 57 -4.71 -0.81 0.63
N GLU A 58 -5.58 -1.72 1.04
CA GLU A 58 -6.28 -1.61 2.32
C GLU A 58 -5.31 -1.94 3.47
N PRO A 59 -5.25 -1.11 4.53
CA PRO A 59 -4.41 -1.38 5.69
C PRO A 59 -4.95 -2.58 6.49
N ASP A 60 -4.10 -3.20 7.31
CA ASP A 60 -4.52 -4.24 8.25
C ASP A 60 -5.27 -3.63 9.45
N ILE A 61 -4.91 -2.40 9.82
CA ILE A 61 -5.55 -1.63 10.88
C ILE A 61 -5.94 -0.28 10.29
N LYS A 62 -7.26 -0.07 10.19
CA LYS A 62 -7.82 1.14 9.61
C LYS A 62 -8.02 2.22 10.66
N VAL A 63 -7.35 3.36 10.49
CA VAL A 63 -7.43 4.56 11.32
C VAL A 63 -7.27 5.78 10.44
N ALA A 64 -7.63 6.98 10.93
CA ALA A 64 -7.35 8.21 10.20
C ALA A 64 -5.83 8.34 9.98
N ALA A 65 -5.42 8.90 8.84
CA ALA A 65 -4.00 9.01 8.52
C ALA A 65 -3.20 9.78 9.59
N ALA A 66 -3.84 10.76 10.25
CA ALA A 66 -3.26 11.54 11.34
C ALA A 66 -2.93 10.68 12.58
N ASP A 67 -3.68 9.61 12.83
CA ASP A 67 -3.57 8.77 14.02
C ASP A 67 -2.70 7.51 13.79
N ALA A 68 -2.28 7.27 12.54
CA ALA A 68 -1.64 6.03 12.13
C ALA A 68 -0.33 5.74 12.89
N LEU A 69 0.47 6.77 13.15
CA LEU A 69 1.75 6.62 13.87
C LEU A 69 1.52 6.22 15.33
N ASP A 70 0.60 6.89 16.02
CA ASP A 70 0.33 6.64 17.42
C ASP A 70 -0.25 5.24 17.64
N GLU A 71 -1.18 4.82 16.79
CA GLU A 71 -1.73 3.46 16.82
C GLU A 71 -0.67 2.39 16.51
N ALA A 72 0.22 2.64 15.53
CA ALA A 72 1.30 1.72 15.21
C ALA A 72 2.29 1.57 16.38
N LEU A 73 2.69 2.67 17.02
CA LEU A 73 3.59 2.66 18.17
C LEU A 73 2.97 1.97 19.37
N LYS A 74 1.68 2.21 19.64
CA LYS A 74 0.94 1.53 20.71
C LYS A 74 1.01 0.01 20.54
N ARG A 75 0.67 -0.51 19.35
CA ARG A 75 0.68 -1.96 19.09
C ARG A 75 2.07 -2.57 19.11
N ALA A 76 3.07 -1.85 18.57
CA ALA A 76 4.44 -2.33 18.60
C ALA A 76 4.94 -2.55 20.04
N ARG A 77 4.62 -1.61 20.95
CA ARG A 77 4.95 -1.72 22.38
C ARG A 77 4.22 -2.89 23.04
N GLU A 78 2.93 -3.09 22.77
CA GLU A 78 2.15 -4.22 23.29
C GLU A 78 2.76 -5.56 22.86
N GLN A 79 3.16 -5.70 21.59
CA GLN A 79 3.80 -6.92 21.08
C GLN A 79 5.17 -7.17 21.70
N THR A 80 5.99 -6.12 21.89
CA THR A 80 7.31 -6.31 22.52
C THR A 80 7.19 -6.65 24.00
N ALA A 81 6.25 -6.04 24.73
CA ALA A 81 6.00 -6.39 26.13
C ALA A 81 5.49 -7.83 26.29
N GLY A 82 4.58 -8.28 25.41
CA GLY A 82 4.10 -9.66 25.40
C GLY A 82 5.20 -10.67 25.04
N ALA A 83 6.06 -10.34 24.09
CA ALA A 83 7.20 -11.18 23.71
C ALA A 83 8.29 -11.25 24.80
N GLN A 84 8.44 -10.20 25.62
CA GLN A 84 9.35 -10.19 26.76
C GLN A 84 8.81 -11.04 27.93
N SER A 85 7.50 -11.02 28.19
CA SER A 85 6.89 -11.85 29.24
C SER A 85 6.83 -13.35 28.91
N ALA A 86 7.02 -13.73 27.65
CA ALA A 86 7.01 -15.12 27.18
C ALA A 86 8.41 -15.76 27.09
N ARG A 87 9.47 -15.03 27.48
CA ARG A 87 10.86 -15.50 27.55
C ARG A 87 11.30 -15.67 29.00
#